data_AF-A0A819T7D0-F1
#
_entry.id   AF-A0A819T7D0-F1
#
_cell.length_a   1.000
_cell.length_b   1.000
_cell.length_c   1.000
_cell.angle_alpha   90.00
_cell.angle_beta   90.00
_cell.angle_gamma   90.00
#
_symmetry.space_group_name_H-M   'P 1'
#
loop_
_entity.id
_entity.type
_entity.pdbx_description
1 polymer ?
#
loop_
_entity_poly.entity_id
_entity_poly.type
_entity_poly.pdbx_seq_one_letter_code
_entity_poly.pdbx_strand_id
1 'polypeptide(L)'
;MNSREFFNKYPSLFHLFYQQLQQITSTRSLIESLSSSCLFAILLILHHLYPSPLDGIDCSLTLDKLLPFVIKCEESPLLHIREHSSKALLVLIHHDQYSTIIHQQINQLMKQSKNNIRQNTLHGRLLQINAIFQSIKKNHLQFTFDLSFHLEEILSSLQWCIYQNKCSLTQYCYLELLYNIHRHISSNELIIKINEYINYILKNADKSTIGIEDLTRILTRLIIRLENVEIQSKLFLFVEQNYVLLKQFY
;
A
#
# COMPACT_ATOMS: atom_id res chain seq x y z
N MET A 1 -11.40 11.50 -18.25
CA MET A 1 -10.34 12.23 -18.96
C MET A 1 -9.02 11.55 -18.64
N ASN A 2 -8.26 11.16 -19.65
CA ASN A 2 -6.94 10.58 -19.43
C ASN A 2 -5.91 11.69 -19.12
N SER A 3 -4.71 11.31 -18.67
CA SER A 3 -3.69 12.29 -18.28
C SER A 3 -3.28 13.19 -19.44
N ARG A 4 -3.16 12.65 -20.66
CA ARG A 4 -2.86 13.41 -21.88
C ARG A 4 -3.89 14.49 -22.17
N GLU A 5 -5.17 14.14 -22.18
CA GLU A 5 -6.29 15.07 -22.36
C GLU A 5 -6.30 16.16 -21.29
N PHE A 6 -6.04 15.78 -20.02
CA PHE A 6 -6.02 16.72 -18.90
C PHE A 6 -4.93 17.79 -19.09
N PHE A 7 -3.69 17.37 -19.34
CA PHE A 7 -2.57 18.32 -19.47
C PHE A 7 -2.55 19.05 -20.81
N ASN A 8 -3.14 18.50 -21.87
CA ASN A 8 -3.38 19.25 -23.11
C ASN A 8 -4.39 20.38 -22.89
N LYS A 9 -5.44 20.14 -22.10
CA LYS A 9 -6.45 21.16 -21.77
C LYS A 9 -5.93 22.20 -20.78
N TYR A 10 -5.04 21.79 -19.88
CA TYR A 10 -4.49 22.64 -18.81
C TYR A 10 -2.95 22.54 -18.73
N PRO A 11 -2.21 23.05 -19.73
CA PRO A 11 -0.76 22.81 -19.85
C PRO A 11 0.06 23.43 -18.71
N SER A 12 -0.39 24.55 -18.14
CA SER A 12 0.27 25.20 -17.00
C SER A 12 0.23 24.36 -15.71
N LEU A 13 -0.75 23.45 -15.57
CA LEU A 13 -0.88 22.61 -14.38
C LEU A 13 0.24 21.58 -14.27
N PHE A 14 0.79 21.11 -15.38
CA PHE A 14 1.92 20.17 -15.33
C PHE A 14 3.12 20.80 -14.64
N HIS A 15 3.50 22.00 -15.09
CA HIS A 15 4.62 22.75 -14.51
C HIS A 15 4.37 23.07 -13.02
N LEU A 16 3.15 23.49 -12.69
CA LEU A 16 2.76 23.74 -11.30
C LEU A 16 2.88 22.47 -10.44
N PHE A 17 2.38 21.33 -10.93
CA PHE A 17 2.48 20.05 -10.21
C PHE A 17 3.94 19.67 -9.99
N TYR A 18 4.77 19.77 -11.04
CA TYR A 18 6.20 19.48 -10.94
C TYR A 18 6.88 20.35 -9.88
N GLN A 19 6.71 21.67 -9.93
CA GLN A 19 7.33 22.59 -8.98
C GLN A 19 6.88 22.34 -7.53
N GLN A 20 5.57 22.16 -7.32
CA GLN A 20 5.02 21.91 -5.99
C GLN A 20 5.51 20.56 -5.45
N LEU A 21 5.46 19.50 -6.25
CA LEU A 21 5.95 18.19 -5.85
C LEU A 21 7.46 18.21 -5.57
N GLN A 22 8.26 18.86 -6.42
CA GLN A 22 9.70 19.02 -6.21
C GLN A 22 9.99 19.75 -4.90
N GLN A 23 9.31 20.87 -4.63
CA GLN A 23 9.49 21.64 -3.41
C GLN A 23 9.07 20.85 -2.17
N ILE A 24 7.87 20.26 -2.17
CA ILE A 24 7.31 19.57 -1.00
C ILE A 24 8.12 18.31 -0.68
N THR A 25 8.60 17.60 -1.70
CA THR A 25 9.38 16.38 -1.51
C THR A 25 10.89 16.63 -1.38
N SER A 26 11.36 17.88 -1.49
CA SER A 26 12.78 18.23 -1.35
C SER A 26 13.31 17.94 0.06
N THR A 27 12.53 18.28 1.08
CA THR A 27 12.86 18.04 2.49
C THR A 27 11.71 17.33 3.18
N ARG A 28 12.06 16.44 4.10
CA ARG A 28 11.06 15.60 4.76
C ARG A 28 10.07 16.43 5.58
N SER A 29 10.55 17.44 6.31
CA SER A 29 9.73 18.34 7.14
C SER A 29 8.62 19.05 6.36
N LEU A 30 8.82 19.32 5.06
CA LEU A 30 7.81 19.95 4.22
C LEU A 30 6.63 19.02 3.93
N ILE A 31 6.88 17.70 3.79
CA ILE A 31 5.83 16.67 3.70
C ILE A 31 4.98 16.62 4.98
N GLU A 32 5.54 17.04 6.11
CA GLU A 32 4.90 17.02 7.45
C GLU A 32 4.12 18.32 7.76
N SER A 33 4.24 19.37 6.94
CA SER A 33 3.71 20.73 7.20
C SER A 33 2.44 21.09 6.40
N LEU A 34 1.90 22.31 6.58
CA LEU A 34 0.72 22.91 5.91
C LEU A 34 0.72 22.81 4.37
N SER A 35 1.87 22.51 3.74
CA SER A 35 1.98 22.12 2.33
C SER A 35 1.21 20.84 1.96
N SER A 36 0.68 20.12 2.96
CA SER A 36 -0.14 18.92 2.81
C SER A 36 -1.43 19.13 2.02
N SER A 37 -2.04 20.32 2.06
CA SER A 37 -3.29 20.59 1.33
C SER A 37 -3.08 20.67 -0.18
N CYS A 38 -1.98 21.32 -0.62
CA CYS A 38 -1.61 21.37 -2.03
C CYS A 38 -1.18 19.99 -2.52
N LEU A 39 -0.34 19.28 -1.75
CA LEU A 39 0.05 17.91 -2.06
C LEU A 39 -1.17 16.99 -2.19
N PHE A 40 -2.11 17.07 -1.25
CA PHE A 40 -3.33 16.28 -1.29
C PHE A 40 -4.16 16.59 -2.54
N ALA A 41 -4.35 17.87 -2.90
CA ALA A 41 -5.07 18.25 -4.11
C ALA A 41 -4.40 17.70 -5.37
N ILE A 42 -3.06 17.78 -5.47
CA ILE A 42 -2.31 17.22 -6.60
C ILE A 42 -2.52 15.70 -6.68
N LEU A 43 -2.35 14.99 -5.57
CA LEU A 43 -2.53 13.54 -5.52
C LEU A 43 -3.98 13.13 -5.84
N LEU A 44 -4.97 13.89 -5.39
CA LEU A 44 -6.38 13.66 -5.68
C LEU A 44 -6.67 13.82 -7.17
N ILE A 45 -6.16 14.90 -7.79
CA ILE A 45 -6.31 15.12 -9.23
C ILE A 45 -5.64 13.98 -10.00
N LEU A 46 -4.37 13.66 -9.69
CA LEU A 46 -3.64 12.58 -10.33
C LEU A 46 -4.38 11.24 -10.19
N HIS A 47 -4.87 10.90 -9.00
CA HIS A 47 -5.63 9.67 -8.75
C HIS A 47 -6.88 9.53 -9.64
N HIS A 48 -7.53 10.64 -10.00
CA HIS A 48 -8.74 10.64 -10.83
C HIS A 48 -8.48 10.68 -12.33
N LEU A 49 -7.23 10.77 -12.77
CA LEU A 49 -6.87 10.63 -14.17
C LEU A 49 -6.87 9.13 -14.54
N TYR A 50 -7.37 8.82 -15.74
CA TYR A 50 -7.34 7.44 -16.24
C TYR A 50 -6.04 7.20 -17.03
N PRO A 51 -5.36 6.06 -16.83
CA PRO A 51 -4.26 5.66 -17.71
C PRO A 51 -4.82 5.46 -19.13
N SER A 52 -4.27 6.15 -20.14
CA SER A 52 -4.69 5.95 -21.54
C SER A 52 -3.85 4.84 -22.19
N PRO A 53 -4.47 3.85 -22.87
CA PRO A 53 -3.74 2.79 -23.58
C PRO A 53 -2.82 3.28 -24.69
N LEU A 54 -2.97 4.55 -25.12
CA LEU A 54 -2.26 5.16 -26.24
C LEU A 54 -1.15 6.12 -25.81
N ASP A 55 -0.84 6.23 -24.51
CA ASP A 55 0.11 7.22 -23.97
C ASP A 55 1.59 6.85 -24.21
N GLY A 56 1.86 5.80 -24.98
CA GLY A 56 3.13 5.08 -25.02
C GLY A 56 4.36 5.81 -25.59
N ILE A 57 4.28 7.03 -26.12
CA ILE A 57 5.46 7.65 -26.77
C ILE A 57 5.66 9.13 -26.44
N ASP A 58 4.61 9.98 -26.42
CA ASP A 58 4.80 11.44 -26.26
C ASP A 58 4.32 12.02 -24.91
N CYS A 59 3.42 11.35 -24.18
CA CYS A 59 2.88 11.85 -22.89
C CYS A 59 3.49 11.19 -21.66
N SER A 60 3.89 9.92 -21.76
CA SER A 60 4.65 9.19 -20.74
C SER A 60 5.91 9.95 -20.30
N LEU A 61 6.66 10.50 -21.26
CA LEU A 61 7.91 11.25 -21.04
C LEU A 61 7.76 12.48 -20.11
N THR A 62 6.54 13.02 -19.94
CA THR A 62 6.29 14.14 -19.03
C THR A 62 5.85 13.66 -17.66
N LEU A 63 4.94 12.68 -17.57
CA LEU A 63 4.38 12.23 -16.29
C LEU A 63 5.35 11.37 -15.48
N ASP A 64 6.24 10.65 -16.14
CA ASP A 64 7.33 9.91 -15.48
C ASP A 64 8.21 10.84 -14.62
N LYS A 65 8.30 12.13 -14.97
CA LYS A 65 9.03 13.13 -14.17
C LYS A 65 8.39 13.38 -12.79
N LEU A 66 7.10 13.09 -12.63
CA LEU A 66 6.39 13.20 -11.35
C LEU A 66 6.53 11.94 -10.49
N LEU A 67 6.87 10.80 -11.11
CA LEU A 67 6.92 9.50 -10.46
C LEU A 67 7.83 9.47 -9.21
N PRO A 68 9.08 10.00 -9.23
CA PRO A 68 9.93 9.99 -8.04
C PRO A 68 9.33 10.75 -6.85
N PHE A 69 8.62 11.85 -7.11
CA PHE A 69 7.98 12.64 -6.08
C PHE A 69 6.78 11.92 -5.47
N VAL A 70 5.95 11.28 -6.30
CA VAL A 70 4.81 10.49 -5.83
C VAL A 70 5.27 9.26 -5.05
N ILE A 71 6.34 8.58 -5.47
CA ILE A 71 6.94 7.47 -4.71
C ILE A 71 7.37 7.96 -3.33
N LYS A 72 8.09 9.09 -3.25
CA LYS A 72 8.59 9.67 -1.99
C LYS A 72 7.49 10.05 -0.99
N CYS A 73 6.24 10.20 -1.44
CA CYS A 73 5.10 10.42 -0.55
C CYS A 73 4.81 9.22 0.37
N GLU A 74 5.42 8.04 0.14
CA GLU A 74 5.40 6.92 1.09
C GLU A 74 5.92 7.31 2.48
N GLU A 75 6.81 8.31 2.56
CA GLU A 75 7.42 8.77 3.81
C GLU A 75 6.53 9.68 4.65
N SER A 76 5.39 10.12 4.10
CA SER A 76 4.52 11.13 4.73
C SER A 76 3.97 10.64 6.07
N PRO A 77 3.92 11.51 7.11
CA PRO A 77 3.26 11.18 8.37
C PRO A 77 1.74 11.13 8.24
N LEU A 78 1.18 11.75 7.20
CA LEU A 78 -0.25 11.80 6.96
C LEU A 78 -0.71 10.54 6.25
N LEU A 79 -1.58 9.76 6.90
CA LEU A 79 -2.11 8.50 6.35
C LEU A 79 -2.75 8.70 4.97
N HIS A 80 -3.64 9.67 4.83
CA HIS A 80 -4.35 9.93 3.58
C HIS A 80 -3.39 10.28 2.42
N ILE A 81 -2.26 10.97 2.67
CA ILE A 81 -1.26 11.24 1.64
C ILE A 81 -0.64 9.93 1.13
N ARG A 82 -0.29 9.01 2.03
CA ARG A 82 0.24 7.68 1.66
C ARG A 82 -0.78 6.85 0.88
N GLU A 83 -2.05 6.92 1.25
CA GLU A 83 -3.14 6.21 0.55
C GLU A 83 -3.46 6.80 -0.83
N HIS A 84 -3.40 8.13 -0.98
CA HIS A 84 -3.68 8.76 -2.27
C HIS A 84 -2.46 8.67 -3.20
N SER A 85 -1.25 8.74 -2.65
CA SER A 85 -0.03 8.56 -3.45
C SER A 85 0.07 7.16 -4.04
N SER A 86 -0.30 6.10 -3.30
CA SER A 86 -0.31 4.73 -3.84
C SER A 86 -1.28 4.55 -5.00
N LYS A 87 -2.39 5.29 -5.04
CA LYS A 87 -3.33 5.26 -6.17
C LYS A 87 -2.91 6.16 -7.32
N ALA A 88 -2.43 7.37 -7.03
CA ALA A 88 -1.87 8.28 -8.03
C ALA A 88 -0.68 7.66 -8.77
N LEU A 89 0.11 6.84 -8.07
CA LEU A 89 1.21 6.06 -8.63
C LEU A 89 0.77 5.22 -9.84
N LEU A 90 -0.42 4.63 -9.82
CA LEU A 90 -0.92 3.76 -10.89
C LEU A 90 -1.18 4.49 -12.21
N VAL A 91 -1.37 5.81 -12.15
CA VAL A 91 -1.58 6.69 -13.31
C VAL A 91 -0.24 7.06 -13.96
N LEU A 92 0.84 7.03 -13.18
CA LEU A 92 2.18 7.43 -13.61
C LEU A 92 3.05 6.26 -14.06
N ILE A 93 2.58 5.03 -13.95
CA ILE A 93 3.34 3.82 -14.28
C ILE A 93 2.61 3.07 -15.39
N HIS A 94 3.35 2.70 -16.44
CA HIS A 94 2.80 1.84 -17.48
C HIS A 94 2.70 0.37 -17.02
N HIS A 95 1.70 -0.36 -17.50
CA HIS A 95 1.37 -1.70 -17.00
C HIS A 95 2.51 -2.73 -17.14
N ASP A 96 3.38 -2.58 -18.14
CA ASP A 96 4.57 -3.42 -18.34
C ASP A 96 5.64 -3.25 -17.24
N GLN A 97 5.67 -2.10 -16.56
CA GLN A 97 6.61 -1.81 -15.48
C GLN A 97 6.15 -2.35 -14.14
N TYR A 98 4.88 -2.78 -14.01
CA TYR A 98 4.31 -3.20 -12.72
C TYR A 98 5.09 -4.32 -12.04
N SER A 99 5.41 -5.39 -12.78
CA SER A 99 6.20 -6.51 -12.24
C SER A 99 7.61 -6.09 -11.82
N THR A 100 8.28 -5.27 -12.64
CA THR A 100 9.62 -4.76 -12.33
C THR A 100 9.62 -3.89 -11.08
N ILE A 101 8.64 -3.01 -10.92
CA ILE A 101 8.54 -2.11 -9.74
C ILE A 101 8.22 -2.92 -8.48
N ILE A 102 7.29 -3.88 -8.55
CA ILE A 102 7.01 -4.77 -7.42
C ILE A 102 8.28 -5.53 -6.99
N HIS A 103 8.99 -6.12 -7.95
CA HIS A 103 10.25 -6.83 -7.68
C HIS A 103 11.28 -5.93 -7.00
N GLN A 104 11.52 -4.73 -7.54
CA GLN A 104 12.45 -3.76 -6.95
C GLN A 104 12.04 -3.34 -5.54
N GLN A 105 10.76 -3.05 -5.30
CA GLN A 105 10.28 -2.59 -4.00
C GLN A 105 10.31 -3.71 -2.94
N ILE A 106 9.95 -4.95 -3.31
CA ILE A 106 10.05 -6.12 -2.43
C ILE A 106 11.52 -6.37 -2.07
N ASN A 107 12.42 -6.41 -3.05
CA ASN A 107 13.85 -6.59 -2.80
C ASN A 107 14.44 -5.49 -1.91
N GLN A 108 14.00 -4.24 -2.09
CA GLN A 108 14.39 -3.15 -1.21
C GLN A 108 13.87 -3.35 0.21
N LEU A 109 12.62 -3.81 0.38
CA LEU A 109 12.05 -4.12 1.70
C LEU A 109 12.80 -5.27 2.39
N MET A 110 13.15 -6.33 1.67
CA MET A 110 13.89 -7.47 2.23
C MET A 110 15.28 -7.09 2.75
N LYS A 111 15.89 -6.02 2.19
CA LYS A 111 17.17 -5.46 2.67
C LYS A 111 17.02 -4.56 3.90
N GLN A 112 15.80 -4.24 4.32
CA GLN A 112 15.55 -3.39 5.48
C GLN A 112 15.34 -4.23 6.74
N SER A 113 15.54 -3.59 7.89
CA SER A 113 15.18 -4.12 9.20
C SER A 113 14.30 -3.11 9.93
N LYS A 114 13.60 -3.57 10.99
CA LYS A 114 12.80 -2.72 11.86
C LYS A 114 13.54 -1.47 12.37
N ASN A 115 14.86 -1.55 12.54
CA ASN A 115 15.66 -0.45 13.08
C ASN A 115 16.06 0.59 12.02
N ASN A 116 16.03 0.21 10.74
CA ASN A 116 16.58 1.03 9.64
C ASN A 116 15.50 1.69 8.79
N ILE A 117 14.27 1.16 8.78
CA ILE A 117 13.14 1.76 8.07
C ILE A 117 12.18 2.46 9.05
N ARG A 118 11.78 3.68 8.72
CA ARG A 118 10.77 4.40 9.49
C ARG A 118 9.40 3.80 9.27
N GLN A 119 8.57 3.82 10.32
CA GLN A 119 7.25 3.20 10.31
C GLN A 119 6.35 3.70 9.18
N ASN A 120 6.32 5.01 8.94
CA ASN A 120 5.47 5.60 7.91
C ASN A 120 5.90 5.20 6.50
N THR A 121 7.21 5.19 6.26
CA THR A 121 7.83 4.75 5.00
C THR A 121 7.51 3.29 4.70
N LEU A 122 7.67 2.40 5.69
CA LEU A 122 7.31 0.98 5.55
C LEU A 122 5.86 0.80 5.12
N HIS A 123 4.93 1.44 5.84
CA HIS A 123 3.51 1.35 5.54
C HIS A 123 3.16 1.96 4.17
N GLY A 124 3.71 3.14 3.85
CA GLY A 124 3.48 3.81 2.56
C GLY A 124 3.97 2.95 1.39
N ARG A 125 5.12 2.28 1.56
CA ARG A 125 5.64 1.35 0.56
C ARG A 125 4.74 0.14 0.37
N LEU A 126 4.30 -0.49 1.46
CA LEU A 126 3.36 -1.61 1.39
C LEU A 126 2.05 -1.21 0.68
N LEU A 127 1.54 0.00 0.93
CA LEU A 127 0.38 0.53 0.22
C LEU A 127 0.63 0.66 -1.29
N GLN A 128 1.80 1.15 -1.71
CA GLN A 128 2.17 1.27 -3.12
C GLN A 128 2.23 -0.11 -3.80
N ILE A 129 2.92 -1.08 -3.19
CA ILE A 129 2.99 -2.46 -3.72
C ILE A 129 1.59 -3.07 -3.85
N ASN A 130 0.77 -2.94 -2.80
CA ASN A 130 -0.60 -3.48 -2.80
C ASN A 130 -1.49 -2.81 -3.86
N ALA A 131 -1.36 -1.50 -4.08
CA ALA A 131 -2.10 -0.80 -5.13
C ALA A 131 -1.77 -1.35 -6.52
N ILE A 132 -0.50 -1.65 -6.79
CA ILE A 132 -0.07 -2.24 -8.07
C ILE A 132 -0.64 -3.66 -8.22
N PHE A 133 -0.54 -4.51 -7.20
CA PHE A 133 -1.17 -5.85 -7.23
C PHE A 133 -2.69 -5.79 -7.48
N GLN A 134 -3.38 -4.85 -6.82
CA GLN A 134 -4.81 -4.64 -7.04
C GLN A 134 -5.10 -4.20 -8.48
N SER A 135 -4.25 -3.35 -9.07
CA SER A 135 -4.36 -2.92 -10.47
C SER A 135 -4.15 -4.09 -11.44
N ILE A 136 -3.13 -4.92 -11.21
CA ILE A 136 -2.86 -6.15 -11.98
C ILE A 136 -4.10 -7.05 -11.99
N LYS A 137 -4.67 -7.32 -10.80
CA LYS A 137 -5.91 -8.11 -10.69
C LYS A 137 -7.04 -7.47 -11.49
N LYS A 138 -7.33 -6.19 -11.21
CA LYS A 138 -8.51 -5.49 -11.74
C LYS A 138 -8.51 -5.46 -13.26
N ASN A 139 -7.34 -5.32 -13.86
CA ASN A 139 -7.17 -5.20 -15.30
C ASN A 139 -6.73 -6.53 -15.97
N HIS A 140 -6.74 -7.64 -15.23
CA HIS A 140 -6.34 -8.97 -15.73
C HIS A 140 -4.96 -8.99 -16.42
N LEU A 141 -4.01 -8.24 -15.86
CA LEU A 141 -2.67 -8.10 -16.43
C LEU A 141 -1.80 -9.31 -16.11
N GLN A 142 -0.88 -9.65 -17.03
CA GLN A 142 0.12 -10.68 -16.79
C GLN A 142 1.15 -10.18 -15.77
N PHE A 143 1.52 -11.05 -14.83
CA PHE A 143 2.56 -10.80 -13.87
C PHE A 143 3.77 -11.69 -14.17
N THR A 144 4.94 -11.09 -14.40
CA THR A 144 6.12 -11.79 -14.92
C THR A 144 7.20 -12.07 -13.87
N PHE A 145 7.09 -11.50 -12.67
CA PHE A 145 8.04 -11.76 -11.59
C PHE A 145 7.70 -13.09 -10.89
N ASP A 146 8.68 -13.99 -10.79
CA ASP A 146 8.50 -15.30 -10.18
C ASP A 146 8.50 -15.23 -8.65
N LEU A 147 7.35 -14.87 -8.08
CA LEU A 147 7.13 -14.85 -6.64
C LEU A 147 7.27 -16.23 -5.99
N SER A 148 7.09 -17.32 -6.74
CA SER A 148 7.16 -18.66 -6.17
C SER A 148 8.58 -19.01 -5.74
N PHE A 149 9.56 -18.64 -6.57
CA PHE A 149 10.99 -18.83 -6.28
C PHE A 149 11.48 -18.00 -5.07
N HIS A 150 10.92 -16.81 -4.86
CA HIS A 150 11.33 -15.90 -3.80
C HIS A 150 10.49 -15.98 -2.51
N LEU A 151 9.50 -16.88 -2.44
CA LEU A 151 8.52 -16.87 -1.36
C LEU A 151 9.14 -17.05 0.02
N GLU A 152 10.04 -18.03 0.18
CA GLU A 152 10.71 -18.31 1.45
C GLU A 152 11.60 -17.14 1.90
N GLU A 153 12.32 -16.52 0.96
CA GLU A 153 13.15 -15.35 1.20
C GLU A 153 12.31 -14.14 1.67
N ILE A 154 11.16 -13.90 1.00
CA ILE A 154 10.22 -12.83 1.36
C ILE A 154 9.68 -13.05 2.77
N LEU A 155 9.21 -14.27 3.08
CA LEU A 155 8.62 -14.60 4.38
C LEU A 155 9.65 -14.46 5.51
N SER A 156 10.85 -15.01 5.34
CA SER A 156 11.91 -14.97 6.35
C SER A 156 12.43 -13.55 6.59
N SER A 157 12.60 -12.75 5.54
CA SER A 157 13.13 -11.38 5.62
C SER A 157 12.12 -10.37 6.18
N LEU A 158 10.82 -10.60 5.98
CA LEU A 158 9.76 -9.64 6.34
C LEU A 158 8.86 -10.09 7.49
N GLN A 159 9.09 -11.26 8.11
CA GLN A 159 8.30 -11.73 9.26
C GLN A 159 8.27 -10.74 10.45
N TRP A 160 9.27 -9.88 10.58
CA TRP A 160 9.32 -8.84 11.62
C TRP A 160 8.19 -7.80 11.45
N CYS A 161 7.63 -7.64 10.25
CA CYS A 161 6.45 -6.81 9.99
C CYS A 161 5.24 -7.28 10.82
N ILE A 162 5.18 -8.56 11.20
CA ILE A 162 4.15 -9.12 12.08
C ILE A 162 4.63 -9.16 13.52
N TYR A 163 5.72 -9.88 13.78
CA TYR A 163 6.11 -10.21 15.16
C TYR A 163 6.73 -9.06 15.95
N GLN A 164 7.29 -8.05 15.28
CA GLN A 164 8.03 -6.97 15.94
C GLN A 164 7.44 -5.59 15.68
N ASN A 165 6.60 -5.43 14.64
CA ASN A 165 5.93 -4.16 14.36
C ASN A 165 4.75 -3.97 15.31
N LYS A 166 4.67 -2.82 16.00
CA LYS A 166 3.57 -2.53 16.94
C LYS A 166 2.35 -1.89 16.27
N CYS A 167 2.46 -1.50 15.00
CA CYS A 167 1.43 -0.79 14.28
C CYS A 167 0.56 -1.76 13.49
N SER A 168 -0.68 -1.91 13.94
CA SER A 168 -1.72 -2.75 13.35
C SER A 168 -1.99 -2.43 11.88
N LEU A 169 -1.95 -1.15 11.49
CA LEU A 169 -2.12 -0.74 10.08
C LEU A 169 -1.05 -1.37 9.18
N THR A 170 0.21 -1.33 9.62
CA THR A 170 1.33 -1.89 8.86
C THR A 170 1.31 -3.41 8.85
N GLN A 171 1.00 -4.04 9.99
CA GLN A 171 0.82 -5.49 10.06
C GLN A 171 -0.25 -5.94 9.06
N TYR A 172 -1.37 -5.23 8.98
CA TYR A 172 -2.39 -5.49 7.97
C TYR A 172 -1.91 -5.28 6.55
N CYS A 173 -1.26 -4.14 6.23
CA CYS A 173 -0.79 -3.90 4.86
C CYS A 173 0.18 -4.99 4.41
N TYR A 174 0.98 -5.53 5.33
CA TYR A 174 1.84 -6.68 5.05
C TYR A 174 1.03 -7.97 4.85
N LEU A 175 0.00 -8.25 5.66
CA LEU A 175 -0.91 -9.37 5.41
C LEU A 175 -1.63 -9.26 4.04
N GLU A 176 -2.03 -8.05 3.65
CA GLU A 176 -2.63 -7.78 2.35
C GLU A 176 -1.64 -8.06 1.21
N LEU A 177 -0.35 -7.72 1.40
CA LEU A 177 0.71 -8.10 0.46
C LEU A 177 0.81 -9.63 0.31
N LEU A 178 0.87 -10.36 1.42
CA LEU A 178 0.93 -11.83 1.38
C LEU A 178 -0.31 -12.43 0.72
N TYR A 179 -1.49 -11.88 0.99
CA TYR A 179 -2.72 -12.32 0.34
C TYR A 179 -2.69 -12.05 -1.18
N ASN A 180 -2.19 -10.89 -1.60
CA ASN A 180 -2.02 -10.59 -3.01
C ASN A 180 -1.05 -11.57 -3.68
N ILE A 181 0.10 -11.86 -3.05
CA ILE A 181 1.06 -12.87 -3.51
C ILE A 181 0.39 -14.24 -3.64
N HIS A 182 -0.34 -14.69 -2.61
CA HIS A 182 -1.08 -15.96 -2.62
C HIS A 182 -2.00 -16.04 -3.83
N ARG A 183 -2.73 -14.97 -4.14
CA ARG A 183 -3.63 -14.97 -5.30
C ARG A 183 -2.93 -15.04 -6.65
N HIS A 184 -1.63 -14.75 -6.71
CA HIS A 184 -0.84 -14.88 -7.92
C HIS A 184 -0.24 -16.28 -8.08
N ILE A 185 0.19 -16.92 -6.98
CA ILE A 185 0.91 -18.21 -7.04
C ILE A 185 0.10 -19.41 -6.52
N SER A 186 -1.06 -19.18 -5.91
CA SER A 186 -1.94 -20.21 -5.31
C SER A 186 -1.25 -21.15 -4.31
N SER A 187 -0.34 -20.61 -3.48
CA SER A 187 0.42 -21.39 -2.49
C SER A 187 -0.40 -21.66 -1.21
N ASN A 188 -0.59 -22.95 -0.87
CA ASN A 188 -1.21 -23.39 0.39
C ASN A 188 -0.36 -23.06 1.61
N GLU A 189 0.97 -23.16 1.49
CA GLU A 189 1.91 -22.79 2.56
C GLU A 189 1.73 -21.32 2.96
N LEU A 190 1.51 -20.46 1.98
CA LEU A 190 1.29 -19.03 2.22
C LEU A 190 -0.05 -18.78 2.95
N ILE A 191 -1.11 -19.55 2.64
CA ILE A 191 -2.36 -19.48 3.41
C ILE A 191 -2.11 -19.85 4.86
N ILE A 192 -1.39 -20.96 5.13
CA ILE A 192 -1.06 -21.39 6.49
C ILE A 192 -0.31 -20.28 7.22
N LYS A 193 0.69 -19.65 6.56
CA LYS A 193 1.46 -18.56 7.14
C LYS A 193 0.61 -17.31 7.43
N ILE A 194 -0.27 -16.93 6.51
CA ILE A 194 -1.22 -15.82 6.71
C ILE A 194 -2.10 -16.12 7.93
N ASN A 195 -2.61 -17.34 8.06
CA ASN A 195 -3.45 -17.76 9.18
C ASN A 195 -2.69 -17.68 10.51
N GLU A 196 -1.44 -18.14 10.56
CA GLU A 196 -0.56 -18.02 11.73
C GLU A 196 -0.38 -16.55 12.14
N TYR A 197 -0.12 -15.67 11.17
CA TYR A 197 0.06 -14.25 11.43
C TYR A 197 -1.22 -13.55 11.91
N ILE A 198 -2.38 -13.89 11.36
CA ILE A 198 -3.67 -13.38 11.84
C ILE A 198 -3.89 -13.79 13.29
N ASN A 199 -3.68 -15.07 13.62
CA ASN A 199 -3.81 -15.56 15.00
C ASN A 199 -2.85 -14.84 15.95
N TYR A 200 -1.61 -14.58 15.53
CA TYR A 200 -0.66 -13.81 16.31
C TYR A 200 -1.13 -12.38 16.57
N ILE A 201 -1.67 -11.68 15.57
CA ILE A 201 -2.19 -10.32 15.73
C ILE A 201 -3.37 -10.32 16.70
N LEU A 202 -4.35 -11.21 16.50
CA LEU A 202 -5.54 -11.29 17.36
C LEU A 202 -5.19 -11.55 18.82
N LYS A 203 -4.21 -12.43 19.09
CA LYS A 203 -3.73 -12.71 20.44
C LYS A 203 -3.05 -11.51 21.12
N ASN A 204 -2.50 -10.57 20.33
CA ASN A 204 -1.74 -9.43 20.84
C ASN A 204 -2.46 -8.08 20.64
N ALA A 205 -3.70 -8.08 20.16
CA ALA A 205 -4.42 -6.88 19.76
C ALA A 205 -4.65 -5.89 20.92
N ASP A 206 -4.85 -6.38 22.14
CA ASP A 206 -4.99 -5.56 23.36
C ASP A 206 -3.76 -4.67 23.65
N LYS A 207 -2.61 -4.97 23.04
CA LYS A 207 -1.34 -4.23 23.22
C LYS A 207 -1.04 -3.26 22.08
N SER A 208 -1.89 -3.17 21.07
CA SER A 208 -1.66 -2.37 19.87
C SER A 208 -2.22 -0.95 20.04
N THR A 209 -1.47 0.05 19.56
CA THR A 209 -1.75 1.48 19.75
C THR A 209 -2.87 2.04 18.84
N ILE A 210 -3.57 1.18 18.11
CA ILE A 210 -4.66 1.54 17.20
C ILE A 210 -5.96 0.99 17.79
N GLY A 211 -7.03 1.80 17.75
CA GLY A 211 -8.34 1.40 18.25
C GLY A 211 -8.75 0.05 17.68
N ILE A 212 -9.20 -0.84 18.55
CA ILE A 212 -9.61 -2.21 18.21
C ILE A 212 -10.60 -2.22 17.03
N GLU A 213 -11.42 -1.18 16.89
CA GLU A 213 -12.34 -0.97 15.77
C GLU A 213 -11.66 -0.89 14.39
N ASP A 214 -10.54 -0.16 14.29
CA ASP A 214 -9.81 -0.02 13.03
C ASP A 214 -9.17 -1.36 12.64
N LEU A 215 -8.52 -2.04 13.59
CA LEU A 215 -7.93 -3.36 13.35
C LEU A 215 -9.01 -4.38 12.96
N THR A 216 -10.16 -4.37 13.64
CA THR A 216 -11.32 -5.20 13.31
C THR A 216 -11.78 -4.96 11.87
N ARG A 217 -12.12 -3.72 11.52
CA ARG A 217 -12.62 -3.35 10.19
C ARG A 217 -11.64 -3.79 9.09
N ILE A 218 -10.37 -3.61 9.37
CA ILE A 218 -9.27 -3.94 8.50
C ILE A 218 -9.14 -5.46 8.31
N LEU A 219 -9.09 -6.23 9.39
CA LEU A 219 -8.99 -7.69 9.33
C LEU A 219 -10.26 -8.32 8.72
N THR A 220 -11.45 -7.80 8.99
CA THR A 220 -12.69 -8.26 8.36
C THR A 220 -12.58 -8.21 6.83
N ARG A 221 -12.00 -7.14 6.27
CA ARG A 221 -11.78 -7.04 4.81
C ARG A 221 -10.83 -8.11 4.29
N LEU A 222 -9.76 -8.42 5.01
CA LEU A 222 -8.82 -9.49 4.62
C LEU A 222 -9.50 -10.86 4.64
N ILE A 223 -10.29 -11.11 5.68
CA ILE A 223 -10.88 -12.41 5.94
C ILE A 223 -12.03 -12.72 4.98
N ILE A 224 -12.85 -11.72 4.63
CA ILE A 224 -13.84 -11.85 3.56
C ILE A 224 -13.14 -12.27 2.27
N ARG A 225 -11.97 -11.69 1.97
CA ARG A 225 -11.19 -12.02 0.78
C ARG A 225 -10.55 -13.41 0.84
N LEU A 226 -10.19 -13.90 2.02
CA LEU A 226 -9.57 -15.22 2.21
C LEU A 226 -10.58 -16.39 2.17
N GLU A 227 -11.88 -16.11 2.23
CA GLU A 227 -12.95 -17.14 2.28
C GLU A 227 -12.73 -18.19 3.40
N ASN A 228 -11.94 -17.87 4.43
CA ASN A 228 -11.57 -18.80 5.49
C ASN A 228 -12.59 -18.73 6.65
N VAL A 229 -13.55 -19.66 6.64
CA VAL A 229 -14.66 -19.73 7.62
C VAL A 229 -14.18 -19.87 9.07
N GLU A 230 -13.08 -20.58 9.31
CA GLU A 230 -12.53 -20.75 10.66
C GLU A 230 -12.00 -19.41 11.21
N ILE A 231 -11.30 -18.65 10.39
CA ILE A 231 -10.77 -17.33 10.76
C ILE A 231 -11.89 -16.30 10.84
N GLN A 232 -12.92 -16.39 9.98
CA GLN A 232 -14.14 -15.59 10.10
C GLN A 232 -14.78 -15.77 11.47
N SER A 233 -14.89 -17.01 11.93
CA SER A 233 -15.48 -17.35 13.24
C SER A 233 -14.62 -16.82 14.39
N LYS A 234 -13.29 -16.98 14.32
CA LYS A 234 -12.36 -16.45 15.32
C LYS A 234 -12.38 -14.92 15.39
N LEU A 235 -12.44 -14.24 14.24
CA LEU A 235 -12.54 -12.78 14.20
C LEU A 235 -13.88 -12.32 14.75
N PHE A 236 -14.98 -12.98 14.41
CA PHE A 236 -16.30 -12.67 14.95
C PHE A 236 -16.29 -12.74 16.48
N LEU A 237 -15.75 -13.83 17.06
CA LEU A 237 -15.59 -13.97 18.51
C LEU A 237 -14.69 -12.88 19.11
N PHE A 238 -13.58 -12.55 18.45
CA PHE A 238 -12.71 -11.46 18.87
C PHE A 238 -13.44 -10.12 18.87
N VAL A 239 -14.24 -9.81 17.84
CA VAL A 239 -15.05 -8.58 17.78
C VAL A 239 -16.09 -8.57 18.89
N GLU A 240 -16.81 -9.68 19.09
CA GLU A 240 -17.84 -9.82 20.11
C GLU A 240 -17.26 -9.58 21.52
N GLN A 241 -16.13 -10.20 21.85
CA GLN A 241 -15.44 -10.03 23.11
C GLN A 241 -15.00 -8.58 23.36
N ASN A 242 -14.52 -7.90 22.33
CA ASN A 242 -14.07 -6.50 22.44
C ASN A 242 -15.23 -5.48 22.41
N TYR A 243 -16.35 -5.81 21.77
CA TYR A 243 -17.55 -4.97 21.77
C TYR A 243 -18.22 -4.97 23.15
N VAL A 244 -18.17 -6.09 23.89
CA VAL A 244 -18.63 -6.18 25.28
C VAL A 244 -17.78 -5.32 26.22
N LEU A 245 -16.47 -5.25 26.00
CA LEU A 245 -15.55 -4.40 26.78
C LEU A 245 -15.79 -2.90 26.55
N LEU A 246 -16.14 -2.48 25.33
CA LEU A 246 -16.46 -1.08 25.01
C LEU A 246 -17.77 -0.59 25.63
N LYS A 247 -18.74 -1.49 25.87
CA LYS A 247 -19.99 -1.16 26.59
C LYS A 247 -19.81 -0.94 28.09
N GLN A 248 -18.67 -1.26 28.68
CA GLN A 248 -18.40 -0.99 30.10
C GLN A 248 -17.91 0.45 30.36
N PHE A 249 -17.69 1.24 29.30
CA PHE A 249 -17.22 2.63 29.36
C PHE A 249 -18.25 3.65 28.88
N TYR A 250 -19.51 3.24 28.67
CA TYR A 250 -20.68 4.07 28.40
C TYR A 250 -21.84 3.66 29.31
#